data_AF-A0A7C7CBW6-F1
#
_entry.id   AF-A0A7C7CBW6-F1
#
_cell.length_a   1.000
_cell.length_b   1.000
_cell.length_c   1.000
_cell.angle_alpha   90.00
_cell.angle_beta   90.00
_cell.angle_gamma   90.00
#
_symmetry.space_group_name_H-M   'P 1'
#
loop_
_entity.id
_entity.type
_entity.pdbx_description
1 polymer ?
#
loop_
_entity_poly.entity_id
_entity_poly.type
_entity_poly.pdbx_seq_one_letter_code
_entity_poly.pdbx_strand_id
1 'polypeptide(L)'
;MKLANAGKNTDFYTAGGLHVYFKDDFFNEDIDVEEVVDKVESVLAPHLLDEVDMIIFGHFDEFEERSINAFYDNGALYVSNVQHDFDDLYDDLIHEISHSLEPAHGWEIYGDQKVKEEFLRKRKYMHDILWKSGFKAPESFFTNIDYDKEFDMFLYEDVGYNNLSELLVGLFINPYAATSLREYFATGFTDFYLHSNHATLQKVSPELYKKLLVLQDPKKLDSAS
;
A
#
# COMPACT_ATOMS: atom_id res chain seq x y z
N MET A 1 25.26 15.46 16.06
CA MET A 1 25.12 14.05 16.47
C MET A 1 26.13 13.26 15.62
N LYS A 2 26.95 12.40 16.21
CA LYS A 2 27.99 11.67 15.46
C LYS A 2 27.30 10.63 14.58
N LEU A 3 27.46 10.74 13.27
CA LEU A 3 27.14 9.68 12.31
C LEU A 3 28.05 8.49 12.67
N ALA A 4 27.45 7.41 13.17
CA ALA A 4 28.11 6.12 13.20
C ALA A 4 28.26 5.65 11.74
N ASN A 5 29.44 5.17 11.38
CA ASN A 5 29.65 4.50 10.10
C ASN A 5 28.81 3.20 10.13
N ALA A 6 27.68 3.20 9.43
CA ALA A 6 26.93 1.99 9.14
C ALA A 6 27.80 1.06 8.28
N GLY A 7 27.78 -0.23 8.56
CA GLY A 7 28.37 -1.23 7.66
C GLY A 7 27.75 -1.07 6.27
N LYS A 8 28.59 -1.08 5.23
CA LYS A 8 28.12 -0.93 3.85
C LYS A 8 27.26 -2.13 3.49
N ASN A 9 25.96 -1.94 3.26
CA ASN A 9 25.10 -3.02 2.76
C ASN A 9 25.62 -3.50 1.41
N THR A 10 25.41 -4.78 1.14
CA THR A 10 25.86 -5.42 -0.09
C THR A 10 24.63 -5.78 -0.91
N ASP A 11 24.62 -5.35 -2.17
CA ASP A 11 23.59 -5.72 -3.14
C ASP A 11 23.49 -7.26 -3.25
N PHE A 12 22.28 -7.78 -3.40
CA PHE A 12 22.05 -9.22 -3.50
C PHE A 12 20.90 -9.56 -4.44
N TYR A 13 20.82 -10.83 -4.83
CA TYR A 13 19.68 -11.38 -5.55
C TYR A 13 18.98 -12.38 -4.66
N THR A 14 17.64 -12.31 -4.63
CA THR A 14 16.82 -13.30 -3.91
C THR A 14 16.80 -14.64 -4.65
N ALA A 15 16.28 -15.67 -3.99
CA ALA A 15 16.01 -16.95 -4.64
C ALA A 15 14.94 -16.84 -5.74
N GLY A 16 13.99 -15.90 -5.59
CA GLY A 16 12.99 -15.56 -6.61
C GLY A 16 13.54 -14.79 -7.81
N GLY A 17 14.78 -14.29 -7.74
CA GLY A 17 15.45 -13.56 -8.82
C GLY A 17 15.31 -12.04 -8.74
N LEU A 18 14.73 -11.52 -7.66
CA LEU A 18 14.61 -10.09 -7.41
C LEU A 18 15.98 -9.50 -7.08
N HIS A 19 16.33 -8.37 -7.70
CA HIS A 19 17.55 -7.66 -7.38
C HIS A 19 17.30 -6.68 -6.23
N VAL A 20 18.06 -6.77 -5.15
CA VAL A 20 18.04 -5.80 -4.07
C VAL A 20 19.31 -4.95 -4.13
N TYR A 21 19.12 -3.66 -4.38
CA TYR A 21 20.19 -2.68 -4.62
C TYR A 21 20.18 -1.59 -3.55
N PHE A 22 21.35 -1.30 -2.97
CA PHE A 22 21.53 -0.22 -2.00
C PHE A 22 22.21 0.97 -2.67
N LYS A 23 21.42 1.98 -3.05
CA LYS A 23 21.92 3.25 -3.57
C LYS A 23 22.65 4.04 -2.48
N ASP A 24 22.10 4.03 -1.27
CA ASP A 24 22.65 4.69 -0.08
C ASP A 24 22.73 3.70 1.10
N ASP A 25 23.57 3.99 2.09
CA ASP A 25 23.70 3.14 3.28
C ASP A 25 22.35 3.09 4.04
N PHE A 26 21.94 1.90 4.47
CA PHE A 26 20.72 1.72 5.26
C PHE A 26 21.02 2.08 6.72
N PHE A 27 20.21 2.97 7.30
CA PHE A 27 20.56 3.62 8.56
C PHE A 27 20.27 2.79 9.81
N ASN A 28 19.38 1.80 9.70
CA ASN A 28 18.96 0.98 10.83
C ASN A 28 19.62 -0.39 10.77
N GLU A 29 20.69 -0.58 11.56
CA GLU A 29 21.45 -1.84 11.62
C GLU A 29 20.68 -3.00 12.27
N ASP A 30 19.56 -2.73 12.96
CA ASP A 30 18.75 -3.76 13.60
C ASP A 30 17.78 -4.44 12.61
N ILE A 31 17.66 -3.93 11.39
CA ILE A 31 16.81 -4.49 10.33
C ILE A 31 17.67 -5.35 9.40
N ASP A 32 17.36 -6.64 9.34
CA ASP A 32 17.89 -7.54 8.33
C ASP A 32 16.99 -7.45 7.07
N VAL A 33 17.45 -6.68 6.07
CA VAL A 33 16.71 -6.49 4.81
C VAL A 33 16.53 -7.80 4.04
N GLU A 34 17.51 -8.70 4.10
CA GLU A 34 17.41 -10.02 3.44
C GLU A 34 16.29 -10.83 4.09
N GLU A 35 16.21 -10.83 5.43
CA GLU A 35 15.11 -11.50 6.17
C GLU A 35 13.73 -10.94 5.80
N VAL A 36 13.59 -9.61 5.67
CA VAL A 36 12.32 -8.97 5.30
C VAL A 36 11.92 -9.36 3.87
N VAL A 37 12.84 -9.31 2.92
CA VAL A 37 12.57 -9.66 1.52
C VAL A 37 12.24 -11.15 1.38
N ASP A 38 12.97 -12.03 2.07
CA ASP A 38 12.67 -13.46 2.13
C ASP A 38 11.26 -13.69 2.72
N LYS A 39 10.87 -12.91 3.72
CA LYS A 39 9.53 -12.97 4.29
C LYS A 39 8.46 -12.62 3.26
N VAL A 40 8.66 -11.56 2.47
CA VAL A 40 7.76 -11.18 1.36
C VAL A 40 7.61 -12.33 0.36
N GLU A 41 8.73 -12.87 -0.15
CA GLU A 41 8.71 -13.99 -1.12
C GLU A 41 8.07 -15.28 -0.55
N SER A 42 8.14 -15.47 0.77
CA SER A 42 7.54 -16.64 1.43
C SER A 42 6.01 -16.56 1.58
N VAL A 43 5.44 -15.34 1.56
CA VAL A 43 4.03 -15.08 1.82
C VAL A 43 3.26 -14.84 0.52
N LEU A 44 3.85 -14.12 -0.43
CA LEU A 44 3.21 -13.83 -1.70
C LEU A 44 3.31 -15.02 -2.66
N ALA A 45 2.25 -15.22 -3.44
CA ALA A 45 2.30 -16.17 -4.54
C ALA A 45 3.26 -15.65 -5.62
N PRO A 46 4.10 -16.50 -6.25
CA PRO A 46 5.14 -16.04 -7.17
C PRO A 46 4.63 -15.11 -8.28
N HIS A 47 3.43 -15.37 -8.83
CA HIS A 47 2.86 -14.55 -9.91
C HIS A 47 2.47 -13.13 -9.48
N LEU A 48 2.43 -12.84 -8.18
CA LEU A 48 2.20 -11.49 -7.66
C LEU A 48 3.49 -10.66 -7.61
N LEU A 49 4.63 -11.27 -7.91
CA LEU A 49 5.94 -10.62 -7.97
C LEU A 49 6.43 -10.41 -9.42
N ASP A 50 5.69 -10.92 -10.41
CA ASP A 50 6.11 -10.95 -11.82
C ASP A 50 6.39 -9.55 -12.42
N GLU A 51 5.79 -8.50 -11.85
CA GLU A 51 5.93 -7.11 -12.30
C GLU A 51 6.97 -6.30 -11.48
N VAL A 52 7.75 -6.98 -10.63
CA VAL A 52 8.81 -6.37 -9.80
C VAL A 52 10.15 -7.02 -10.12
N ASP A 53 11.04 -6.24 -10.74
CA ASP A 53 12.40 -6.64 -11.11
C ASP A 53 13.43 -6.29 -10.02
N MET A 54 13.19 -5.22 -9.26
CA MET A 54 14.18 -4.68 -8.33
C MET A 54 13.57 -3.97 -7.12
N ILE A 55 14.27 -4.03 -5.99
CA ILE A 55 14.07 -3.14 -4.83
C ILE A 55 15.30 -2.25 -4.72
N ILE A 56 15.09 -0.95 -4.61
CA ILE A 56 16.15 0.05 -4.49
C ILE A 56 15.99 0.78 -3.17
N PHE A 57 16.96 0.59 -2.27
CA PHE A 57 17.05 1.31 -1.01
C PHE A 57 17.90 2.57 -1.17
N GLY A 58 17.36 3.73 -0.79
CA GLY A 58 18.09 4.99 -0.84
C GLY A 58 17.26 6.20 -0.45
N HIS A 59 17.82 7.39 -0.64
CA HIS A 59 17.08 8.65 -0.54
C HIS A 59 16.68 9.17 -1.92
N PHE A 60 15.42 9.56 -2.08
CA PHE A 60 14.82 10.02 -3.33
C PHE A 60 14.01 11.30 -3.09
N ASP A 61 14.04 12.24 -4.04
CA ASP A 61 13.38 13.55 -3.92
C ASP A 61 11.86 13.39 -3.74
N GLU A 62 11.29 12.35 -4.35
CA GLU A 62 9.88 11.97 -4.26
C GLU A 62 9.40 11.79 -2.82
N PHE A 63 10.25 11.31 -1.91
CA PHE A 63 9.88 11.12 -0.50
C PHE A 63 9.54 12.43 0.19
N GLU A 64 10.29 13.50 -0.12
CA GLU A 64 10.04 14.84 0.42
C GLU A 64 8.93 15.55 -0.36
N GLU A 65 8.90 15.40 -1.68
CA GLU A 65 7.92 16.09 -2.53
C GLU A 65 6.49 15.56 -2.34
N ARG A 66 6.35 14.27 -2.02
CA ARG A 66 5.08 13.56 -1.87
C ARG A 66 4.80 13.12 -0.44
N SER A 67 5.74 13.30 0.50
CA SER A 67 5.61 12.85 1.89
C SER A 67 5.34 11.35 2.02
N ILE A 68 6.11 10.51 1.30
CA ILE A 68 5.99 9.05 1.27
C ILE A 68 7.34 8.38 1.57
N ASN A 69 7.34 7.11 1.98
CA ASN A 69 8.56 6.37 2.30
C ASN A 69 8.95 5.33 1.24
N ALA A 70 8.00 4.98 0.37
CA ALA A 70 8.23 4.06 -0.72
C ALA A 70 7.35 4.44 -1.93
N PHE A 71 7.74 3.98 -3.11
CA PHE A 71 6.88 4.00 -4.30
C PHE A 71 7.33 2.94 -5.32
N TYR A 72 6.37 2.35 -6.02
CA TYR A 72 6.60 1.58 -7.24
C TYR A 72 6.72 2.49 -8.47
N ASP A 73 7.73 2.27 -9.30
CA ASP A 73 7.82 2.83 -10.64
C ASP A 73 8.54 1.87 -11.61
N ASN A 74 7.87 1.52 -12.71
CA ASN A 74 8.42 0.77 -13.86
C ASN A 74 9.25 -0.46 -13.49
N GLY A 75 8.69 -1.36 -12.67
CA GLY A 75 9.35 -2.61 -12.28
C GLY A 75 10.26 -2.49 -11.05
N ALA A 76 10.44 -1.30 -10.49
CA ALA A 76 11.26 -1.10 -9.30
C ALA A 76 10.43 -0.57 -8.11
N LEU A 77 10.70 -1.11 -6.92
CA LEU A 77 10.27 -0.52 -5.65
C LEU A 77 11.38 0.39 -5.13
N TYR A 78 11.10 1.67 -5.01
CA TYR A 78 11.99 2.64 -4.40
C TYR A 78 11.60 2.77 -2.94
N VAL A 79 12.52 2.48 -2.02
CA VAL A 79 12.25 2.41 -0.59
C VAL A 79 13.26 3.24 0.17
N SER A 80 12.78 4.01 1.15
CA SER A 80 13.62 4.78 2.05
C SER A 80 14.66 3.90 2.73
N ASN A 81 15.92 4.34 2.72
CA ASN A 81 16.99 3.74 3.49
C ASN A 81 16.95 4.11 5.00
N VAL A 82 15.90 4.83 5.42
CA VAL A 82 15.56 5.13 6.81
C VAL A 82 14.23 4.44 7.12
N GLN A 83 14.30 3.40 7.94
CA GLN A 83 13.16 2.57 8.35
C GLN A 83 13.15 2.37 9.87
N HIS A 84 11.98 2.27 10.49
CA HIS A 84 11.87 2.18 11.95
C HIS A 84 12.11 0.76 12.46
N ASP A 85 11.47 -0.24 11.87
CA ASP A 85 11.62 -1.65 12.23
C ASP A 85 11.29 -2.60 11.06
N PHE A 86 11.32 -3.90 11.36
CA PHE A 86 11.03 -4.97 10.42
C PHE A 86 9.61 -4.88 9.85
N ASP A 87 8.61 -4.59 10.70
CA ASP A 87 7.21 -4.62 10.32
C ASP A 87 6.88 -3.44 9.40
N ASP A 88 7.46 -2.26 9.66
CA ASP A 88 7.30 -1.09 8.80
C ASP A 88 7.89 -1.32 7.38
N LEU A 89 9.10 -1.89 7.29
CA LEU A 89 9.67 -2.21 5.97
C LEU A 89 8.88 -3.31 5.26
N TYR A 90 8.41 -4.31 6.00
CA TYR A 90 7.59 -5.38 5.44
C TYR A 90 6.25 -4.84 4.90
N ASP A 91 5.59 -3.94 5.63
CA ASP A 91 4.38 -3.23 5.19
C ASP A 91 4.64 -2.45 3.89
N ASP A 92 5.65 -1.57 3.88
CA ASP A 92 6.03 -0.77 2.71
C ASP A 92 6.24 -1.64 1.46
N LEU A 93 6.97 -2.76 1.58
CA LEU A 93 7.21 -3.65 0.44
C LEU A 93 5.92 -4.31 -0.07
N ILE A 94 5.06 -4.81 0.82
CA ILE A 94 3.79 -5.42 0.42
C ILE A 94 2.87 -4.37 -0.24
N HIS A 95 2.84 -3.14 0.28
CA HIS A 95 2.06 -2.04 -0.26
C HIS A 95 2.54 -1.68 -1.67
N GLU A 96 3.85 -1.51 -1.88
CA GLU A 96 4.37 -1.14 -3.20
C GLU A 96 4.27 -2.29 -4.22
N ILE A 97 4.38 -3.54 -3.80
CA ILE A 97 4.10 -4.70 -4.67
C ILE A 97 2.65 -4.66 -5.14
N SER A 98 1.70 -4.23 -4.31
CA SER A 98 0.32 -4.12 -4.74
C SER A 98 0.16 -3.14 -5.92
N HIS A 99 0.90 -2.03 -5.92
CA HIS A 99 0.86 -1.06 -7.02
C HIS A 99 1.43 -1.61 -8.32
N SER A 100 2.38 -2.55 -8.26
CA SER A 100 2.93 -3.22 -9.45
C SER A 100 1.90 -4.12 -10.16
N LEU A 101 0.87 -4.58 -9.45
CA LEU A 101 -0.16 -5.45 -10.02
C LEU A 101 -1.16 -4.68 -10.90
N GLU A 102 -1.34 -3.37 -10.68
CA GLU A 102 -2.39 -2.61 -11.36
C GLU A 102 -2.20 -2.51 -12.88
N PRO A 103 -0.98 -2.29 -13.43
CA PRO A 103 -0.76 -2.32 -14.88
C PRO A 103 -1.16 -3.65 -15.53
N ALA A 104 -0.81 -4.78 -14.92
CA ALA A 104 -1.07 -6.12 -15.48
C ALA A 104 -2.48 -6.63 -15.20
N HIS A 105 -3.06 -6.29 -14.04
CA HIS A 105 -4.32 -6.84 -13.53
C HIS A 105 -5.43 -5.81 -13.38
N GLY A 106 -5.25 -4.57 -13.82
CA GLY A 106 -6.23 -3.49 -13.63
C GLY A 106 -7.64 -3.81 -14.16
N TRP A 107 -7.76 -4.57 -15.24
CA TRP A 107 -9.06 -5.07 -15.72
C TRP A 107 -9.70 -6.07 -14.76
N GLU A 108 -8.92 -7.00 -14.20
CA GLU A 108 -9.41 -7.98 -13.23
C GLU A 108 -9.85 -7.30 -11.93
N ILE A 109 -9.05 -6.33 -11.46
CA ILE A 109 -9.28 -5.57 -10.23
C ILE A 109 -10.49 -4.64 -10.37
N TYR A 110 -10.54 -3.84 -11.44
CA TYR A 110 -11.46 -2.70 -11.57
C TYR A 110 -12.51 -2.84 -12.68
N GLY A 111 -12.37 -3.81 -13.59
CA GLY A 111 -13.17 -3.91 -14.83
C GLY A 111 -14.68 -4.12 -14.59
N ASP A 112 -15.05 -4.80 -13.51
CA ASP A 112 -16.47 -4.97 -13.12
C ASP A 112 -17.04 -3.79 -12.31
N GLN A 113 -16.22 -2.76 -12.06
CA GLN A 113 -16.51 -1.54 -11.30
C GLN A 113 -16.86 -1.76 -9.81
N LYS A 114 -16.90 -3.00 -9.29
CA LYS A 114 -17.41 -3.26 -7.93
C LYS A 114 -16.54 -2.66 -6.83
N VAL A 115 -15.22 -2.78 -6.96
CA VAL A 115 -14.26 -2.18 -6.01
C VAL A 115 -14.38 -0.66 -6.03
N LYS A 116 -14.48 -0.06 -7.22
CA LYS A 116 -14.68 1.38 -7.38
C LYS A 116 -16.00 1.86 -6.77
N GLU A 117 -17.09 1.16 -7.01
CA GLU A 117 -18.39 1.51 -6.44
C GLU A 117 -18.41 1.38 -4.92
N GLU A 118 -17.74 0.35 -4.37
CA GLU A 118 -17.53 0.19 -2.93
C GLU A 118 -16.76 1.39 -2.35
N PHE A 119 -15.61 1.72 -2.95
CA PHE A 119 -14.79 2.87 -2.57
C PHE A 119 -15.59 4.19 -2.59
N LEU A 120 -16.29 4.48 -3.68
CA LEU A 120 -17.08 5.72 -3.82
C LEU A 120 -18.23 5.81 -2.79
N ARG A 121 -18.91 4.70 -2.49
CA ARG A 121 -19.93 4.67 -1.42
C ARG A 121 -19.32 5.01 -0.06
N LYS A 122 -18.11 4.49 0.22
CA LYS A 122 -17.39 4.79 1.45
C LYS A 122 -16.96 6.25 1.52
N ARG A 123 -16.39 6.79 0.45
CA ARG A 123 -16.01 8.22 0.38
C ARG A 123 -17.20 9.16 0.54
N LYS A 124 -18.35 8.82 -0.05
CA LYS A 124 -19.59 9.58 0.17
C LYS A 124 -20.03 9.56 1.64
N TYR A 125 -19.95 8.41 2.30
CA TYR A 125 -20.30 8.32 3.72
C TYR A 125 -19.28 9.07 4.61
N MET A 126 -18.00 9.01 4.26
CA MET A 126 -16.93 9.78 4.89
C MET A 126 -17.18 11.29 4.78
N HIS A 127 -17.59 11.79 3.61
CA HIS A 127 -18.00 13.19 3.44
C HIS A 127 -19.08 13.58 4.46
N ASP A 128 -20.13 12.76 4.61
CA ASP A 128 -21.22 13.06 5.53
C ASP A 128 -20.75 13.06 7.00
N ILE A 129 -19.80 12.20 7.37
CA ILE A 129 -19.18 12.17 8.71
C ILE A 129 -18.37 13.45 8.93
N LEU A 130 -17.43 13.75 8.03
CA LEU A 130 -16.54 14.90 8.14
C LEU A 130 -17.31 16.22 8.18
N TRP A 131 -18.32 16.35 7.31
CA TRP A 131 -19.19 17.52 7.27
C TRP A 131 -19.91 17.76 8.60
N LYS A 132 -20.44 16.70 9.22
CA LYS A 132 -21.11 16.77 10.54
C LYS A 132 -20.12 17.10 11.66
N SER A 133 -18.88 16.63 11.55
CA SER A 133 -17.79 16.92 12.48
C SER A 133 -17.17 18.32 12.28
N GLY A 134 -17.62 19.08 11.29
CA GLY A 134 -17.18 20.45 11.04
C GLY A 134 -16.06 20.59 9.99
N PHE A 135 -15.54 19.47 9.47
CA PHE A 135 -14.55 19.44 8.39
C PHE A 135 -15.26 19.50 7.04
N LYS A 136 -15.36 20.71 6.47
CA LYS A 136 -16.07 20.95 5.22
C LYS A 136 -15.10 20.99 4.06
N ALA A 137 -15.37 20.18 3.04
CA ALA A 137 -14.65 20.18 1.77
C ALA A 137 -15.64 19.96 0.60
N PRO A 138 -15.27 20.32 -0.64
CA PRO A 138 -16.12 20.12 -1.81
C PRO A 138 -16.48 18.64 -2.03
N GLU A 139 -17.72 18.35 -2.42
CA GLU A 139 -18.15 16.97 -2.74
C GLU A 139 -17.31 16.35 -3.88
N SER A 140 -16.80 17.18 -4.79
CA SER A 140 -15.93 16.75 -5.89
C SER A 140 -14.68 16.04 -5.41
N PHE A 141 -14.10 16.44 -4.27
CA PHE A 141 -12.99 15.71 -3.65
C PHE A 141 -13.41 14.25 -3.44
N PHE A 142 -14.55 14.03 -2.76
CA PHE A 142 -15.08 12.72 -2.38
C PHE A 142 -15.51 11.82 -3.55
N THR A 143 -15.66 12.38 -4.74
CA THR A 143 -16.00 11.63 -5.96
C THR A 143 -14.82 11.40 -6.90
N ASN A 144 -13.69 12.11 -6.70
CA ASN A 144 -12.47 11.85 -7.44
C ASN A 144 -11.92 10.47 -7.03
N ILE A 145 -11.53 9.63 -7.99
CA ILE A 145 -10.96 8.31 -7.65
C ILE A 145 -9.44 8.31 -7.73
N ASP A 146 -8.87 9.28 -8.43
CA ASP A 146 -7.44 9.43 -8.60
C ASP A 146 -6.84 10.15 -7.39
N TYR A 147 -5.54 9.94 -7.17
CA TYR A 147 -4.81 10.67 -6.15
C TYR A 147 -4.89 12.17 -6.42
N ASP A 148 -5.20 12.94 -5.39
CA ASP A 148 -5.28 14.38 -5.41
C ASP A 148 -4.55 14.93 -4.18
N LYS A 149 -3.43 15.61 -4.42
CA LYS A 149 -2.57 16.12 -3.35
C LYS A 149 -3.30 17.11 -2.44
N GLU A 150 -4.21 17.92 -2.97
CA GLU A 150 -4.98 18.86 -2.15
C GLU A 150 -5.94 18.12 -1.22
N PHE A 151 -6.62 17.09 -1.73
CA PHE A 151 -7.47 16.24 -0.91
C PHE A 151 -6.69 15.47 0.16
N ASP A 152 -5.54 14.91 -0.20
CA ASP A 152 -4.68 14.18 0.73
C ASP A 152 -4.16 15.08 1.86
N MET A 153 -3.67 16.28 1.53
CA MET A 153 -3.27 17.28 2.53
C MET A 153 -4.44 17.73 3.41
N PHE A 154 -5.66 17.86 2.87
CA PHE A 154 -6.84 18.10 3.69
C PHE A 154 -7.08 16.96 4.70
N LEU A 155 -6.92 15.70 4.29
CA LEU A 155 -7.04 14.57 5.23
C LEU A 155 -5.93 14.57 6.28
N TYR A 156 -4.69 14.83 5.86
CA TYR A 156 -3.52 14.77 6.71
C TYR A 156 -3.38 15.96 7.66
N GLU A 157 -3.45 17.19 7.18
CA GLU A 157 -3.20 18.40 7.96
C GLU A 157 -4.47 18.99 8.59
N ASP A 158 -5.56 19.10 7.82
CA ASP A 158 -6.78 19.76 8.31
C ASP A 158 -7.61 18.86 9.21
N VAL A 159 -7.83 17.60 8.81
CA VAL A 159 -8.55 16.62 9.63
C VAL A 159 -7.60 15.94 10.61
N GLY A 160 -6.46 15.43 10.13
CA GLY A 160 -5.50 14.66 10.92
C GLY A 160 -5.81 13.17 10.96
N TYR A 161 -4.81 12.31 10.69
CA TYR A 161 -5.00 10.86 10.69
C TYR A 161 -5.41 10.28 12.05
N ASN A 162 -5.09 10.93 13.16
CA ASN A 162 -5.61 10.55 14.48
C ASN A 162 -7.13 10.70 14.54
N ASN A 163 -7.66 11.84 14.11
CA ASN A 163 -9.11 12.07 14.06
C ASN A 163 -9.79 11.17 13.03
N LEU A 164 -9.18 10.98 11.85
CA LEU A 164 -9.72 10.08 10.82
C LEU A 164 -9.80 8.64 11.31
N SER A 165 -8.78 8.16 12.02
CA SER A 165 -8.76 6.81 12.59
C SER A 165 -9.94 6.59 13.55
N GLU A 166 -10.33 7.61 14.31
CA GLU A 166 -11.50 7.54 15.20
C GLU A 166 -12.83 7.70 14.46
N LEU A 167 -12.92 8.63 13.51
CA LEU A 167 -14.16 8.96 12.80
C LEU A 167 -14.55 7.91 11.76
N LEU A 168 -13.57 7.22 11.17
CA LEU A 168 -13.77 6.31 10.05
C LEU A 168 -13.65 4.83 10.45
N VAL A 169 -13.68 4.52 11.74
CA VAL A 169 -13.68 3.14 12.25
C VAL A 169 -14.75 2.32 11.56
N GLY A 170 -14.34 1.20 10.95
CA GLY A 170 -15.24 0.28 10.25
C GLY A 170 -15.72 0.77 8.89
N LEU A 171 -15.26 1.92 8.40
CA LEU A 171 -15.53 2.41 7.05
C LEU A 171 -14.38 2.07 6.09
N PHE A 172 -13.15 2.31 6.52
CA PHE A 172 -11.92 1.92 5.85
C PHE A 172 -11.06 1.07 6.78
N ILE A 173 -10.06 0.37 6.23
CA ILE A 173 -9.12 -0.40 7.02
C ILE A 173 -8.24 0.52 7.86
N ASN A 174 -7.71 1.55 7.21
CA ASN A 174 -7.08 2.70 7.84
C ASN A 174 -7.46 3.98 7.06
N PRO A 175 -7.12 5.18 7.56
CA PRO A 175 -7.42 6.44 6.88
C PRO A 175 -6.77 6.60 5.50
N TYR A 176 -5.60 6.02 5.28
CA TYR A 176 -4.84 6.17 4.03
C TYR A 176 -5.58 5.54 2.85
N ALA A 177 -6.32 4.46 3.07
CA ALA A 177 -7.19 3.84 2.08
C ALA A 177 -8.28 4.77 1.49
N ALA A 178 -8.52 5.95 2.06
CA ALA A 178 -9.50 6.92 1.57
C ALA A 178 -8.95 7.91 0.53
N THR A 179 -7.62 8.00 0.37
CA THR A 179 -6.95 9.04 -0.44
C THR A 179 -7.18 8.86 -1.94
N SER A 180 -7.13 7.61 -2.43
CA SER A 180 -7.43 7.25 -3.83
C SER A 180 -7.93 5.81 -3.95
N LEU A 181 -8.47 5.44 -5.11
CA LEU A 181 -8.88 4.07 -5.40
C LEU A 181 -7.68 3.10 -5.44
N ARG A 182 -6.52 3.61 -5.85
CA ARG A 182 -5.27 2.84 -5.89
C ARG A 182 -4.79 2.55 -4.47
N GLU A 183 -4.77 3.57 -3.60
CA GLU A 183 -4.45 3.38 -2.17
C GLU A 183 -5.48 2.52 -1.44
N TYR A 184 -6.76 2.59 -1.82
CA TYR A 184 -7.79 1.71 -1.30
C TYR A 184 -7.50 0.23 -1.59
N PHE A 185 -7.10 -0.06 -2.84
CA PHE A 185 -6.68 -1.39 -3.23
C PHE A 185 -5.41 -1.80 -2.50
N ALA A 186 -4.37 -0.96 -2.52
CA ALA A 186 -3.08 -1.24 -1.93
C ALA A 186 -3.16 -1.50 -0.42
N THR A 187 -3.85 -0.63 0.32
CA THR A 187 -4.07 -0.82 1.76
C THR A 187 -4.80 -2.12 2.08
N GLY A 188 -5.80 -2.49 1.26
CA GLY A 188 -6.52 -3.75 1.47
C GLY A 188 -5.69 -4.98 1.11
N PHE A 189 -4.83 -4.87 0.09
CA PHE A 189 -3.85 -5.90 -0.26
C PHE A 189 -2.85 -6.10 0.88
N THR A 190 -2.31 -5.01 1.42
CA THR A 190 -1.44 -5.01 2.59
C THR A 190 -2.09 -5.70 3.79
N ASP A 191 -3.28 -5.27 4.21
CA ASP A 191 -3.99 -5.88 5.35
C ASP A 191 -4.22 -7.39 5.16
N PHE A 192 -4.50 -7.82 3.92
CA PHE A 192 -4.68 -9.23 3.57
C PHE A 192 -3.40 -10.07 3.75
N TYR A 193 -2.22 -9.51 3.52
CA TYR A 193 -0.95 -10.26 3.64
C TYR A 193 -0.22 -10.03 4.97
N LEU A 194 -0.53 -8.95 5.69
CA LEU A 194 -0.03 -8.71 7.05
C LEU A 194 -0.77 -9.53 8.11
N HIS A 195 -2.02 -9.90 7.86
CA HIS A 195 -2.87 -10.54 8.87
C HIS A 195 -3.47 -11.85 8.39
N SER A 196 -3.33 -12.93 9.16
CA SER A 196 -3.95 -14.23 8.82
C SER A 196 -5.47 -14.25 8.99
N ASN A 197 -6.05 -13.28 9.70
CA ASN A 197 -7.49 -13.17 9.93
C ASN A 197 -8.08 -11.99 9.17
N HIS A 198 -8.74 -12.27 8.06
CA HIS A 198 -9.31 -11.24 7.19
C HIS A 198 -10.75 -10.83 7.57
N ALA A 199 -11.24 -11.15 8.78
CA ALA A 199 -12.62 -10.86 9.15
C ALA A 199 -12.96 -9.35 9.08
N THR A 200 -12.02 -8.49 9.48
CA THR A 200 -12.17 -7.04 9.38
C THR A 200 -12.23 -6.61 7.91
N LEU A 201 -11.26 -7.03 7.09
CA LEU A 201 -11.22 -6.73 5.66
C LEU A 201 -12.46 -7.19 4.91
N GLN A 202 -12.88 -8.43 5.13
CA GLN A 202 -14.07 -8.99 4.50
C GLN A 202 -15.35 -8.24 4.89
N LYS A 203 -15.43 -7.76 6.14
CA LYS A 203 -16.60 -7.01 6.62
C LYS A 203 -16.61 -5.57 6.08
N VAL A 204 -15.46 -4.91 6.13
CA VAL A 204 -15.32 -3.50 5.79
C VAL A 204 -15.30 -3.32 4.27
N SER A 205 -14.59 -4.18 3.54
CA SER A 205 -14.31 -4.06 2.10
C SER A 205 -14.60 -5.39 1.36
N PRO A 206 -15.85 -5.89 1.37
CA PRO A 206 -16.19 -7.21 0.84
C PRO A 206 -15.91 -7.40 -0.67
N GLU A 207 -16.08 -6.37 -1.51
CA GLU A 207 -15.80 -6.50 -2.94
C GLU A 207 -14.29 -6.49 -3.21
N LEU A 208 -13.53 -5.66 -2.50
CA LEU A 208 -12.06 -5.71 -2.55
C LEU A 208 -11.54 -7.08 -2.08
N TYR A 209 -12.03 -7.58 -0.96
CA TYR A 209 -11.64 -8.89 -0.43
C TYR A 209 -11.84 -10.03 -1.44
N LYS A 210 -12.96 -10.03 -2.17
CA LYS A 210 -13.22 -11.01 -3.24
C LYS A 210 -12.19 -10.91 -4.36
N LYS A 211 -11.77 -9.69 -4.74
CA LYS A 211 -10.74 -9.51 -5.77
C LYS A 211 -9.38 -10.04 -5.31
N LEU A 212 -9.00 -9.78 -4.06
CA LEU A 212 -7.75 -10.29 -3.50
C LEU A 212 -7.70 -11.83 -3.50
N LEU A 213 -8.82 -12.49 -3.15
CA LEU A 213 -8.92 -13.96 -3.25
C LEU A 213 -8.74 -14.48 -4.68
N VAL A 214 -9.27 -13.77 -5.68
CA VAL A 214 -9.14 -14.14 -7.10
C VAL A 214 -7.71 -13.95 -7.57
N LEU A 215 -7.08 -12.81 -7.23
CA LEU A 215 -5.69 -12.54 -7.59
C LEU A 215 -4.73 -13.56 -6.97
N GLN A 216 -4.93 -13.93 -5.70
CA GLN A 216 -4.07 -14.89 -5.01
C GLN A 216 -4.13 -16.29 -5.66
N ASP A 217 -5.29 -16.71 -6.15
CA ASP A 217 -5.48 -18.03 -6.73
C ASP A 217 -6.37 -17.98 -7.99
N PRO A 218 -5.78 -17.63 -9.15
CA PRO A 218 -6.52 -17.50 -10.40
C PRO A 218 -7.24 -18.79 -10.82
N LYS A 219 -6.76 -19.96 -10.35
CA LYS A 219 -7.30 -21.28 -10.71
C LYS A 219 -8.59 -21.64 -9.99
N LYS A 220 -8.98 -20.94 -8.92
CA LYS A 220 -10.25 -21.20 -8.23
C LYS A 220 -11.50 -20.80 -9.02
N LEU A 221 -11.35 -20.02 -10.11
CA LEU A 221 -12.46 -19.59 -10.96
C LEU A 221 -13.12 -20.72 -11.77
N ASP A 222 -12.36 -21.71 -12.24
CA ASP A 222 -12.90 -22.80 -13.09
C ASP A 222 -13.79 -23.80 -12.33
N SER A 223 -13.88 -23.66 -11.00
CA SER A 223 -14.62 -24.57 -10.13
C SER A 223 -15.86 -23.97 -9.47
N ALA A 224 -16.11 -22.67 -9.69
CA ALA A 224 -17.19 -21.91 -9.05
C ALA A 224 -18.27 -21.37 -10.02
N SER A 225 -18.28 -21.85 -11.26
CA SER A 225 -19.34 -21.60 -12.26
C SER A 225 -20.38 -22.71 -12.31
#